data_AF-A0A952FE40-F1
#
_entry.id   AF-A0A952FE40-F1
#
_cell.length_a   1.000
_cell.length_b   1.000
_cell.length_c   1.000
_cell.angle_alpha   90.00
_cell.angle_beta   90.00
_cell.angle_gamma   90.00
#
_symmetry.space_group_name_H-M   'P 1'
#
loop_
_entity.id
_entity.type
_entity.pdbx_description
1 polymer ?
#
loop_
_entity_poly.entity_id
_entity_poly.type
_entity_poly.pdbx_seq_one_letter_code
_entity_poly.pdbx_strand_id
1 'polypeptide(L)'
;GINVVANFVSPAFDFANVFPRKVSFKTGGYIAAGIALVLYPFAPWEGNAATFVGAIGATMGPLLGIILVDYYLIAKGEVNVAALYHEDSEYRYQGGWNVNALIATAAGALFSSILPNFTSLLPSWWGIYGWFFGVAIGGGVYYALAMMVPRKVGAVQAG
;
A
#
# COMPACT_ATOMS: atom_id res chain seq x y z
N GLY A 1 25.45 -2.98 2.88
CA GLY A 1 24.57 -3.98 2.24
C GLY A 1 23.09 -3.71 2.53
N ILE A 2 22.69 -3.78 3.80
CA ILE A 2 21.28 -3.69 4.24
C ILE A 2 20.53 -2.48 3.68
N ASN A 3 21.11 -1.27 3.69
CA ASN A 3 20.45 -0.06 3.19
C ASN A 3 20.07 -0.14 1.70
N VAL A 4 20.96 -0.71 0.88
CA VAL A 4 20.70 -0.87 -0.56
C VAL A 4 19.54 -1.84 -0.78
N VAL A 5 19.58 -3.01 -0.12
CA VAL A 5 18.53 -4.02 -0.30
C VAL A 5 17.19 -3.54 0.25
N ALA A 6 17.17 -2.90 1.42
CA ALA A 6 15.93 -2.50 2.07
C ALA A 6 15.29 -1.24 1.46
N ASN A 7 16.09 -0.23 1.09
CA ASN A 7 15.54 1.08 0.73
C ASN A 7 15.74 1.47 -0.74
N PHE A 8 16.62 0.78 -1.49
CA PHE A 8 16.89 1.12 -2.90
C PHE A 8 16.26 0.13 -3.88
N VAL A 9 16.27 -1.16 -3.56
CA VAL A 9 15.78 -2.21 -4.47
C VAL A 9 14.27 -2.10 -4.72
N SER A 10 13.46 -1.87 -3.66
CA SER A 10 12.00 -1.73 -3.80
C SER A 10 11.60 -0.61 -4.75
N PRO A 11 11.99 0.67 -4.55
CA PRO A 11 11.56 1.74 -5.45
C PRO A 11 12.08 1.56 -6.88
N ALA A 12 13.26 0.96 -7.06
CA ALA A 12 13.77 0.66 -8.40
C ALA A 12 12.88 -0.36 -9.15
N PHE A 13 12.38 -1.39 -8.45
CA PHE A 13 11.41 -2.33 -9.01
C PHE A 13 10.03 -1.70 -9.19
N ASP A 14 9.57 -0.85 -8.28
CA ASP A 14 8.28 -0.17 -8.40
C ASP A 14 8.22 0.64 -9.70
N PHE A 15 9.25 1.45 -10.00
CA PHE A 15 9.30 2.20 -11.27
C PHE A 15 9.39 1.29 -12.50
N ALA A 16 10.15 0.20 -12.42
CA ALA A 16 10.26 -0.76 -13.52
C ALA A 16 8.92 -1.49 -13.77
N ASN A 17 8.16 -1.81 -12.72
CA ASN A 17 6.88 -2.50 -12.81
C ASN A 17 5.74 -1.57 -13.29
N VAL A 18 5.79 -0.28 -12.94
CA VAL A 18 4.79 0.70 -13.42
C VAL A 18 5.00 1.04 -14.91
N PHE A 19 6.25 1.12 -15.38
CA PHE A 19 6.57 1.45 -16.77
C PHE A 19 7.51 0.43 -17.43
N PRO A 20 7.13 -0.85 -17.55
CA PRO A 20 8.03 -1.94 -17.91
C PRO A 20 8.60 -1.84 -19.33
N ARG A 21 7.90 -1.16 -20.25
CA ARG A 21 8.38 -0.93 -21.62
C ARG A 21 9.42 0.19 -21.72
N LYS A 22 9.55 1.05 -20.70
CA LYS A 22 10.39 2.26 -20.73
C LYS A 22 11.46 2.28 -19.66
N VAL A 23 11.25 1.60 -18.54
CA VAL A 23 12.09 1.67 -17.34
C VAL A 23 12.62 0.29 -17.01
N SER A 24 13.93 0.10 -17.15
CA SER A 24 14.64 -1.06 -16.62
C SER A 24 14.94 -0.88 -15.13
N PHE A 25 15.30 -1.96 -14.41
CA PHE A 25 15.76 -1.85 -13.01
C PHE A 25 16.88 -0.82 -12.82
N LYS A 26 17.85 -0.77 -13.75
CA LYS A 26 18.95 0.20 -13.71
C LYS A 26 18.43 1.64 -13.83
N THR A 27 17.53 1.87 -14.78
CA THR A 27 16.90 3.19 -15.00
C THR A 27 16.02 3.58 -13.80
N GLY A 28 15.25 2.65 -13.25
CA GLY A 28 14.45 2.84 -12.05
C GLY A 28 15.30 3.21 -10.84
N GLY A 29 16.47 2.58 -10.69
CA GLY A 29 17.46 2.95 -9.68
C GLY A 29 17.97 4.38 -9.81
N TYR A 30 18.23 4.85 -11.04
CA TYR A 30 18.60 6.25 -11.27
C TYR A 30 17.46 7.22 -10.94
N ILE A 31 16.21 6.87 -11.26
CA ILE A 31 15.04 7.67 -10.90
C ILE A 31 14.91 7.76 -9.37
N ALA A 32 14.99 6.63 -8.67
CA ALA A 32 14.92 6.59 -7.20
C ALA A 32 16.03 7.42 -6.54
N ALA A 33 17.27 7.31 -7.02
CA ALA A 33 18.39 8.12 -6.53
C ALA A 33 18.18 9.62 -6.78
N GLY A 34 17.66 9.98 -7.96
CA GLY A 34 17.33 11.37 -8.29
C GLY A 34 16.25 11.95 -7.37
N ILE A 35 15.18 11.20 -7.12
CA ILE A 35 14.12 11.61 -6.19
C ILE A 35 14.69 11.81 -4.78
N ALA A 36 15.51 10.88 -4.29
CA ALA A 36 16.15 11.00 -2.98
C ALA A 36 17.01 12.27 -2.87
N LEU A 37 17.78 12.59 -3.91
CA LEU A 37 18.60 13.81 -3.96
C LEU A 37 17.74 15.08 -3.96
N VAL A 38 16.62 15.08 -4.67
CA VAL A 38 15.67 16.21 -4.70
C VAL A 38 14.97 16.38 -3.36
N LEU A 39 14.67 15.30 -2.64
CA LEU A 39 14.01 15.36 -1.34
C LEU A 39 14.96 15.76 -0.19
N TYR A 40 16.27 15.52 -0.35
CA TYR A 40 17.26 15.77 0.70
C TYR A 40 17.23 17.20 1.28
N PRO A 41 17.13 18.29 0.49
CA PRO A 41 17.10 19.65 1.02
C PRO A 41 15.88 19.98 1.89
N PHE A 42 14.76 19.26 1.75
CA PHE A 42 13.56 19.50 2.56
C PHE A 42 13.64 18.84 3.93
N ALA A 43 14.37 17.73 4.03
CA ALA A 43 14.68 16.96 5.23
C ALA A 43 13.62 17.00 6.37
N PRO A 44 12.35 16.63 6.12
CA PRO A 44 11.28 16.68 7.13
C PRO A 44 11.52 15.78 8.36
N TRP A 45 12.53 14.92 8.31
CA TRP A 45 12.99 14.07 9.40
C TRP A 45 13.99 14.75 10.33
N GLU A 46 14.47 15.96 10.02
CA GLU A 46 15.36 16.72 10.92
C GLU A 46 14.65 17.06 12.23
N GLY A 47 15.35 16.88 13.36
CA GLY A 47 14.80 17.07 14.71
C GLY A 47 14.12 15.83 15.30
N ASN A 48 13.38 15.04 14.50
CA ASN A 48 12.78 13.78 14.98
C ASN A 48 12.45 12.77 13.86
N ALA A 49 13.47 12.07 13.37
CA ALA A 49 13.32 11.07 12.32
C ALA A 49 12.42 9.89 12.72
N ALA A 50 12.42 9.49 13.99
CA ALA A 50 11.62 8.36 14.47
C ALA A 50 10.12 8.65 14.37
N THR A 51 9.69 9.84 14.77
CA THR A 51 8.28 10.25 14.63
C THR A 51 7.89 10.42 13.15
N PHE A 52 8.76 10.99 12.32
CA PHE A 52 8.50 11.13 10.88
C PHE A 52 8.29 9.78 10.19
N VAL A 53 9.25 8.85 10.37
CA VAL A 53 9.15 7.50 9.80
C VAL A 53 8.01 6.71 10.43
N GLY A 54 7.75 6.89 11.73
CA GLY A 54 6.63 6.25 12.43
C GLY A 54 5.27 6.67 11.87
N ALA A 55 5.06 7.96 11.58
CA ALA A 55 3.83 8.46 10.99
C ALA A 55 3.58 7.87 9.60
N ILE A 56 4.62 7.77 8.76
CA ILE A 56 4.52 7.13 7.44
C ILE A 56 4.31 5.62 7.59
N GLY A 57 5.11 4.97 8.42
CA GLY A 57 5.04 3.53 8.66
C GLY A 57 3.67 3.06 9.16
N ALA A 58 3.00 3.87 9.99
CA ALA A 58 1.64 3.59 10.46
C ALA A 58 0.60 3.52 9.33
N THR A 59 0.84 4.20 8.19
CA THR A 59 -0.05 4.11 7.00
C THR A 59 0.12 2.80 6.23
N MET A 60 1.18 2.02 6.48
CA MET A 60 1.39 0.72 5.85
C MET A 60 0.53 -0.39 6.47
N GLY A 61 0.13 -0.23 7.74
CA GLY A 61 -0.75 -1.19 8.44
C GLY A 61 -2.05 -1.47 7.69
N PRO A 62 -2.83 -0.44 7.31
CA PRO A 62 -4.04 -0.60 6.50
C PRO A 62 -3.84 -1.39 5.20
N LEU A 63 -2.75 -1.12 4.47
CA LEU A 63 -2.43 -1.82 3.23
C LEU A 63 -2.18 -3.31 3.50
N LEU A 64 -1.44 -3.65 4.55
CA LEU A 64 -1.25 -5.03 4.97
C LEU A 64 -2.59 -5.70 5.32
N GLY A 65 -3.44 -5.03 6.09
CA GLY A 65 -4.77 -5.54 6.44
C GLY A 65 -5.62 -5.87 5.22
N ILE A 66 -5.63 -4.99 4.22
CA ILE A 66 -6.33 -5.19 2.95
C ILE A 66 -5.78 -6.41 2.22
N ILE A 67 -4.45 -6.53 2.08
CA ILE A 67 -3.80 -7.65 1.40
C ILE A 67 -4.11 -8.98 2.09
N LEU A 68 -4.00 -9.03 3.42
CA LEU A 68 -4.28 -10.24 4.19
C LEU A 68 -5.73 -10.69 4.03
N VAL A 69 -6.69 -9.74 4.09
CA VAL A 69 -8.10 -10.03 3.90
C VAL A 69 -8.40 -10.47 2.47
N ASP A 70 -7.90 -9.76 1.46
CA ASP A 70 -8.12 -10.11 0.06
C ASP A 70 -7.59 -11.52 -0.22
N TYR A 71 -6.36 -11.80 0.21
CA TYR A 71 -5.72 -13.08 -0.07
C TYR A 71 -6.32 -14.24 0.71
N TYR A 72 -6.43 -14.14 2.04
CA TYR A 72 -6.81 -15.28 2.88
C TYR A 72 -8.32 -15.45 3.05
N LEU A 73 -9.10 -14.37 3.11
CA LEU A 73 -10.54 -14.46 3.40
C LEU A 73 -11.40 -14.43 2.14
N ILE A 74 -11.04 -13.58 1.17
CA ILE A 74 -11.83 -13.40 -0.06
C ILE A 74 -11.38 -14.39 -1.13
N ALA A 75 -10.10 -14.34 -1.52
CA ALA A 75 -9.52 -15.18 -2.55
C ALA A 75 -9.17 -16.58 -2.05
N LYS A 76 -9.14 -16.81 -0.73
CA LYS A 76 -8.85 -18.12 -0.11
C LYS A 76 -7.53 -18.74 -0.57
N GLY A 77 -6.54 -17.90 -0.85
CA GLY A 77 -5.23 -18.31 -1.37
C GLY A 77 -5.18 -18.56 -2.89
N GLU A 78 -6.29 -18.34 -3.62
CA GLU A 78 -6.37 -18.53 -5.06
C GLU A 78 -6.25 -17.19 -5.80
N VAL A 79 -5.08 -16.95 -6.39
CA VAL A 79 -4.80 -15.75 -7.19
C VAL A 79 -4.49 -16.15 -8.63
N ASN A 80 -5.25 -15.63 -9.58
CA ASN A 80 -4.95 -15.78 -11.00
C ASN A 80 -3.75 -14.91 -11.40
N VAL A 81 -2.55 -15.50 -11.36
CA VAL A 81 -1.30 -14.79 -11.67
C VAL A 81 -1.28 -14.28 -13.12
N ALA A 82 -1.81 -15.04 -14.08
CA ALA A 82 -1.84 -14.60 -15.47
C ALA A 82 -2.69 -13.33 -15.63
N ALA A 83 -3.85 -13.29 -14.99
CA ALA A 83 -4.74 -12.12 -15.00
C ALA A 83 -4.10 -10.84 -14.41
N LEU A 84 -3.12 -10.94 -13.50
CA LEU A 84 -2.41 -9.75 -12.97
C LEU A 84 -1.61 -9.00 -14.05
N TYR A 85 -1.25 -9.66 -15.15
CA TYR A 85 -0.50 -9.06 -16.27
C TYR A 85 -1.41 -8.62 -17.43
N HIS A 86 -2.73 -8.74 -17.30
CA HIS A 86 -3.70 -8.33 -18.31
C HIS A 86 -4.51 -7.13 -17.85
N GLU A 87 -4.55 -6.09 -18.68
CA GLU A 87 -5.24 -4.84 -18.35
C GLU A 87 -6.76 -5.00 -18.21
N ASP A 88 -7.38 -5.93 -18.92
CA ASP A 88 -8.84 -6.17 -18.94
C ASP A 88 -9.27 -7.36 -18.08
N SER A 89 -8.53 -7.64 -17.02
CA SER A 89 -8.80 -8.76 -16.12
C SER A 89 -9.72 -8.39 -14.95
N GLU A 90 -10.03 -9.38 -14.11
CA GLU A 90 -10.75 -9.22 -12.85
C GLU A 90 -10.08 -8.22 -11.87
N TYR A 91 -8.79 -7.94 -12.07
CA TYR A 91 -8.04 -6.96 -11.28
C TYR A 91 -8.08 -5.53 -11.84
N ARG A 92 -8.81 -5.28 -12.95
CA ARG A 92 -9.03 -3.92 -13.47
C ARG A 92 -10.02 -3.12 -12.60
N TYR A 93 -10.91 -3.80 -11.87
CA TYR A 93 -11.95 -3.16 -11.05
C TYR A 93 -12.71 -2.05 -11.80
N GLN A 94 -12.73 -0.81 -11.26
CA GLN A 94 -13.37 0.34 -11.87
C GLN A 94 -12.31 1.25 -12.50
N GLY A 95 -12.08 1.07 -13.81
CA GLY A 95 -11.14 1.92 -14.56
C GLY A 95 -9.68 1.82 -14.09
N GLY A 96 -9.27 0.66 -13.58
CA GLY A 96 -7.94 0.40 -13.01
C GLY A 96 -7.88 0.56 -11.50
N TRP A 97 -8.97 0.94 -10.83
CA TRP A 97 -8.99 1.27 -9.41
C TRP A 97 -9.92 0.35 -8.60
N ASN A 98 -9.38 -0.26 -7.56
CA ASN A 98 -10.17 -0.90 -6.52
C ASN A 98 -10.66 0.15 -5.51
N VAL A 99 -11.86 0.69 -5.75
CA VAL A 99 -12.47 1.72 -4.90
C VAL A 99 -12.64 1.24 -3.45
N ASN A 100 -12.96 -0.03 -3.24
CA ASN A 100 -13.09 -0.61 -1.89
C ASN A 100 -11.76 -0.56 -1.14
N ALA A 101 -10.66 -0.91 -1.80
CA ALA A 101 -9.32 -0.85 -1.23
C ALA A 101 -8.88 0.60 -0.95
N LEU A 102 -9.23 1.56 -1.81
CA LEU A 102 -8.93 2.98 -1.58
C LEU A 102 -9.66 3.52 -0.35
N ILE A 103 -10.96 3.24 -0.22
CA ILE A 103 -11.75 3.65 0.95
C ILE A 103 -11.21 3.02 2.23
N ALA A 104 -10.91 1.71 2.18
CA ALA A 104 -10.32 0.99 3.31
C ALA A 104 -8.95 1.53 3.72
N THR A 105 -8.11 1.88 2.75
CA THR A 105 -6.79 2.49 2.99
C THR A 105 -6.95 3.85 3.67
N ALA A 106 -7.84 4.70 3.15
CA ALA A 106 -8.12 6.02 3.72
C ALA A 106 -8.65 5.92 5.15
N ALA A 107 -9.62 5.03 5.40
CA ALA A 107 -10.17 4.79 6.72
C ALA A 107 -9.09 4.29 7.68
N GLY A 108 -8.32 3.27 7.30
CA GLY A 108 -7.24 2.75 8.13
C GLY A 108 -6.17 3.80 8.43
N ALA A 109 -5.72 4.56 7.42
CA ALA A 109 -4.69 5.59 7.57
C ALA A 109 -5.16 6.77 8.45
N LEU A 110 -6.46 7.10 8.39
CA LEU A 110 -7.08 8.09 9.26
C LEU A 110 -6.88 7.71 10.74
N PHE A 111 -7.19 6.47 11.11
CA PHE A 111 -7.08 6.02 12.50
C PHE A 111 -5.67 5.59 12.91
N SER A 112 -4.83 5.11 11.98
CA SER A 112 -3.48 4.64 12.30
C SER A 112 -2.44 5.76 12.35
N SER A 113 -2.61 6.80 11.53
CA SER A 113 -1.59 7.84 11.35
C SER A 113 -2.16 9.25 11.52
N ILE A 114 -3.22 9.63 10.81
CA ILE A 114 -3.67 11.03 10.78
C ILE A 114 -4.19 11.51 12.15
N LEU A 115 -5.18 10.82 12.71
CA LEU A 115 -5.75 11.18 14.01
C LEU A 115 -4.73 11.18 15.15
N PRO A 116 -3.87 10.15 15.34
CA PRO A 116 -2.92 10.15 16.45
C PRO A 116 -1.76 11.14 16.30
N ASN A 117 -1.38 11.54 15.07
CA ASN A 117 -0.25 12.45 14.87
C ASN A 117 -0.65 13.92 14.73
N PHE A 118 -1.88 14.21 14.28
CA PHE A 118 -2.31 15.58 13.96
C PHE A 118 -3.48 16.08 14.79
N THR A 119 -4.01 15.28 15.72
CA THR A 119 -5.13 15.68 16.58
C THR A 119 -4.94 15.18 18.02
N SER A 120 -5.79 15.64 18.93
CA SER A 120 -5.90 15.14 20.31
C SER A 120 -7.19 14.35 20.54
N LEU A 121 -7.83 13.84 19.49
CA LEU A 121 -9.13 13.17 19.57
C LEU A 121 -9.03 11.73 20.09
N LEU A 122 -7.88 11.10 19.94
CA LEU A 122 -7.62 9.74 20.40
C LEU A 122 -6.81 9.74 21.70
N PRO A 123 -6.92 8.69 22.53
CA PRO A 123 -6.07 8.54 23.71
C PRO A 123 -4.58 8.59 23.34
N SER A 124 -3.76 9.16 24.21
CA SER A 124 -2.31 9.35 23.97
C SER A 124 -1.56 8.04 23.67
N TRP A 125 -2.05 6.91 24.16
CA TRP A 125 -1.46 5.59 23.92
C TRP A 125 -1.83 4.99 22.55
N TRP A 126 -2.84 5.53 21.85
CA TRP A 126 -3.34 4.96 20.60
C TRP A 126 -2.24 4.89 19.53
N GLY A 127 -1.47 5.97 19.38
CA GLY A 127 -0.40 6.07 18.38
C GLY A 127 0.68 4.99 18.54
N ILE A 128 0.90 4.48 19.76
CA ILE A 128 1.86 3.40 20.04
C ILE A 128 1.48 2.12 19.28
N TYR A 129 0.18 1.86 19.14
CA TYR A 129 -0.36 0.68 18.46
C TYR A 129 -1.08 1.02 17.15
N GLY A 130 -0.94 2.27 16.67
CA GLY A 130 -1.67 2.80 15.52
C GLY A 130 -1.56 1.90 14.29
N TRP A 131 -0.39 1.32 14.06
CA TRP A 131 -0.17 0.37 12.97
C TRP A 131 -1.11 -0.85 13.02
N PHE A 132 -1.26 -1.49 14.19
CA PHE A 132 -2.15 -2.65 14.36
C PHE A 132 -3.61 -2.28 14.21
N PHE A 133 -4.01 -1.10 14.71
CA PHE A 133 -5.36 -0.58 14.47
C PHE A 133 -5.59 -0.30 12.99
N GLY A 134 -4.59 0.21 12.28
CA GLY A 134 -4.62 0.37 10.84
C GLY A 134 -4.87 -0.94 10.11
N VAL A 135 -4.14 -2.01 10.46
CA VAL A 135 -4.36 -3.37 9.92
C VAL A 135 -5.79 -3.83 10.15
N ALA A 136 -6.28 -3.74 11.39
CA ALA A 136 -7.61 -4.20 11.76
C ALA A 136 -8.72 -3.40 11.07
N ILE A 137 -8.61 -2.06 11.06
CA ILE A 137 -9.61 -1.17 10.46
C ILE A 137 -9.59 -1.27 8.94
N GLY A 138 -8.40 -1.19 8.31
CA GLY A 138 -8.25 -1.32 6.86
C GLY A 138 -8.74 -2.67 6.36
N GLY A 139 -8.33 -3.76 7.00
CA GLY A 139 -8.80 -5.11 6.68
C GLY A 139 -10.31 -5.27 6.88
N GLY A 140 -10.85 -4.82 8.02
CA GLY A 140 -12.27 -4.93 8.34
C GLY A 140 -13.16 -4.12 7.40
N VAL A 141 -12.79 -2.88 7.08
CA VAL A 141 -13.51 -2.04 6.12
C VAL A 141 -13.46 -2.65 4.73
N TYR A 142 -12.28 -3.13 4.30
CA TYR A 142 -12.15 -3.78 3.00
C TYR A 142 -13.01 -5.04 2.90
N TYR A 143 -12.98 -5.89 3.93
CA TYR A 143 -13.81 -7.10 3.99
C TYR A 143 -15.29 -6.77 3.84
N ALA A 144 -15.79 -5.80 4.62
CA ALA A 144 -17.18 -5.39 4.57
C ALA A 144 -17.57 -4.86 3.17
N LEU A 145 -16.76 -3.98 2.60
CA LEU A 145 -17.03 -3.39 1.28
C LEU A 145 -16.95 -4.44 0.16
N ALA A 146 -15.96 -5.33 0.20
CA ALA A 146 -15.80 -6.37 -0.81
C ALA A 146 -16.89 -7.45 -0.73
N MET A 147 -17.48 -7.69 0.44
CA MET A 147 -18.66 -8.55 0.58
C MET A 147 -19.93 -7.88 0.04
N MET A 148 -20.07 -6.56 0.17
CA MET A 148 -21.22 -5.80 -0.37
C MET A 148 -21.13 -5.58 -1.89
N VAL A 149 -19.92 -5.33 -2.39
CA VAL A 149 -19.62 -5.08 -3.80
C VAL A 149 -18.46 -6.01 -4.21
N PRO A 150 -18.75 -7.28 -4.55
CA PRO A 150 -17.74 -8.24 -4.94
C PRO A 150 -17.02 -7.85 -6.24
N ARG A 151 -15.74 -8.20 -6.35
CA ARG A 151 -15.01 -8.08 -7.62
C ARG A 151 -15.67 -8.95 -8.70
N LYS A 152 -15.70 -8.47 -9.94
CA LYS A 152 -16.17 -9.27 -11.07
C LYS A 152 -15.18 -10.40 -11.29
N VAL A 153 -15.61 -11.64 -11.11
CA VAL A 153 -14.78 -12.82 -11.41
C VAL A 153 -14.64 -12.90 -12.92
N GLY A 154 -13.41 -12.87 -13.42
CA GLY A 154 -13.15 -13.05 -14.84
C GLY A 154 -13.48 -14.49 -15.22
N ALA A 155 -14.21 -14.70 -16.32
CA ALA A 155 -14.37 -16.04 -16.86
C ALA A 155 -12.97 -16.61 -17.13
N VAL A 156 -12.62 -17.71 -16.46
CA VAL A 156 -11.39 -18.46 -16.75
C VAL A 156 -11.48 -18.84 -18.23
N GLN A 157 -10.70 -18.18 -19.09
CA GLN A 157 -10.51 -18.67 -20.44
C GLN A 157 -9.69 -19.95 -20.31
N ALA A 158 -10.40 -21.08 -20.28
CA ALA A 158 -9.81 -22.38 -20.51
C ALA A 158 -9.27 -22.39 -21.94
N GLY A 159 -7.95 -22.26 -22.06
CA GLY A 159 -7.20 -22.33 -23.32
C GLY A 159 -5.91 -23.08 -23.10
#